data_AF-A0A524GQB5-F1
#
_entry.id   AF-A0A524GQB5-F1
#
_cell.length_a   1.000
_cell.length_b   1.000
_cell.length_c   1.000
_cell.angle_alpha   90.00
_cell.angle_beta   90.00
_cell.angle_gamma   90.00
#
_symmetry.space_group_name_H-M   'P 1'
#
loop_
_entity.id
_entity.type
_entity.pdbx_description
1 polymer ?
#
loop_
_entity_poly.entity_id
_entity_poly.type
_entity_poly.pdbx_seq_one_letter_code
_entity_poly.pdbx_strand_id
1 'polypeptide(L)'
;YSAGTFTIGAVLPLLVAWAVSGSPQIAAVASASLVFLALLGVIAARTGGASVTIGAIRVTFWGALAMVLTAGVGRLFGVVA
;
A
#
# COMPACT_ATOMS: atom_id res chain seq x y z
N TYR A 1 -2.75 -18.29 -10.62
CA TYR A 1 -1.57 -17.64 -10.04
C TYR A 1 -1.82 -16.26 -9.46
N SER A 2 -2.70 -15.41 -10.02
CA SER A 2 -2.93 -14.03 -9.51
C SER A 2 -3.34 -13.93 -8.03
N ALA A 3 -4.12 -14.88 -7.51
CA ALA A 3 -4.53 -14.86 -6.10
C ALA A 3 -3.33 -15.00 -5.15
N GLY A 4 -2.39 -15.90 -5.46
CA GLY A 4 -1.18 -16.09 -4.64
C GLY A 4 -0.29 -14.85 -4.63
N THR A 5 -0.07 -14.23 -5.79
CA THR A 5 0.73 -13.00 -5.89
C THR A 5 0.06 -11.82 -5.18
N PHE A 6 -1.27 -11.75 -5.21
CA PHE A 6 -2.04 -10.74 -4.47
C PHE A 6 -1.89 -10.92 -2.95
N THR A 7 -2.07 -12.15 -2.46
CA THR A 7 -1.93 -12.46 -1.02
C THR A 7 -0.51 -12.16 -0.54
N ILE A 8 0.53 -12.57 -1.28
CA ILE A 8 1.92 -12.27 -0.94
C ILE A 8 2.15 -10.75 -0.88
N GLY A 9 1.59 -10.00 -1.83
CA GLY A 9 1.62 -8.53 -1.85
C GLY A 9 0.96 -7.87 -0.64
N ALA A 10 0.03 -8.55 0.03
CA ALA A 10 -0.65 -8.05 1.22
C ALA A 10 0.01 -8.46 2.55
N VAL A 11 1.01 -9.35 2.55
CA VAL A 11 1.60 -9.89 3.78
C VAL A 11 2.17 -8.79 4.68
N LEU A 12 3.02 -7.91 4.15
CA LEU A 12 3.65 -6.86 4.96
C LEU A 12 2.61 -5.94 5.64
N PRO A 13 1.66 -5.31 4.92
CA PRO A 13 0.69 -4.44 5.57
C PRO A 13 -0.23 -5.17 6.55
N LEU A 14 -0.57 -6.45 6.29
CA LEU A 14 -1.33 -7.27 7.24
C LEU A 14 -0.54 -7.56 8.52
N LEU A 15 0.77 -7.84 8.41
CA LEU A 15 1.64 -8.01 9.58
C LEU A 15 1.74 -6.73 10.41
N VAL A 16 1.85 -5.56 9.77
CA VAL A 16 1.87 -4.27 10.47
C VAL A 16 0.52 -3.98 11.15
N ALA A 17 -0.60 -4.29 10.48
CA ALA A 17 -1.92 -4.15 11.06
C ALA A 17 -2.14 -5.07 12.28
N TRP A 18 -1.51 -6.25 12.28
CA TRP A 18 -1.55 -7.17 13.42
C TRP A 18 -0.64 -6.74 14.57
N ALA A 19 0.54 -6.18 14.26
CA ALA A 19 1.56 -5.81 15.25
C ALA A 19 1.32 -4.43 15.91
N VAL A 20 0.63 -3.51 15.25
CA VAL A 20 0.40 -2.14 15.73
C VAL A 20 -1.07 -1.97 16.09
N SER A 21 -1.35 -1.48 17.30
CA SER A 21 -2.72 -1.23 17.78
C SER A 21 -2.92 0.23 18.22
N GLY A 22 -4.16 0.70 18.12
CA GLY A 22 -4.57 2.03 18.59
C GLY A 22 -4.28 3.14 17.58
N SER A 23 -4.10 4.37 18.09
CA SER A 23 -3.96 5.58 17.28
C SER A 23 -2.94 5.51 16.12
N PRO A 24 -1.73 4.92 16.27
CA PRO A 24 -0.76 4.92 15.17
C PRO A 24 -1.05 3.88 14.08
N GLN A 25 -2.03 2.98 14.26
CA GLN A 25 -2.23 1.83 13.38
C GLN A 25 -2.46 2.23 11.92
N ILE A 26 -3.32 3.22 11.65
CA ILE A 26 -3.60 3.69 10.29
C ILE A 26 -2.34 4.25 9.63
N ALA A 27 -1.58 5.08 10.35
CA ALA A 27 -0.35 5.70 9.84
C ALA A 27 0.76 4.65 9.59
N ALA A 28 0.89 3.66 10.50
CA ALA A 28 1.86 2.58 10.38
C ALA A 28 1.55 1.68 9.17
N VAL A 29 0.29 1.26 9.01
CA VAL A 29 -0.13 0.43 7.87
C VAL A 29 0.04 1.18 6.55
N ALA A 30 -0.37 2.45 6.48
CA ALA A 30 -0.23 3.26 5.27
C ALA A 30 1.24 3.44 4.85
N SER A 31 2.11 3.81 5.79
CA SER A 31 3.54 3.99 5.51
C SER A 31 4.22 2.69 5.06
N ALA A 32 3.99 1.57 5.77
CA ALA A 32 4.52 0.27 5.38
C ALA A 32 4.00 -0.18 4.00
N SER A 33 2.71 0.02 3.73
CA SER A 33 2.11 -0.31 2.44
C SER A 33 2.74 0.48 1.29
N LEU A 34 2.94 1.80 1.46
CA LEU A 34 3.52 2.64 0.43
C LEU A 34 4.98 2.32 0.14
N VAL A 35 5.78 2.05 1.18
CA VAL A 35 7.16 1.57 1.01
C VAL A 35 7.16 0.25 0.24
N PHE A 36 6.28 -0.67 0.59
CA PHE A 36 6.21 -1.96 -0.10
C PHE A 36 5.74 -1.85 -1.55
N LEU A 37 4.74 -1.02 -1.82
CA LEU A 37 4.28 -0.70 -3.17
C LEU A 37 5.37 -0.05 -4.01
N ALA A 38 6.22 0.79 -3.42
CA ALA A 38 7.38 1.36 -4.10
C ALA A 38 8.35 0.26 -4.54
N LEU A 39 8.69 -0.64 -3.63
CA LEU A 39 9.57 -1.77 -3.91
C LEU A 39 8.99 -2.72 -4.96
N LEU A 40 7.70 -3.05 -4.86
CA LEU A 40 7.02 -3.88 -5.85
C LEU A 40 6.94 -3.18 -7.22
N GLY A 41 6.70 -1.87 -7.25
CA GLY A 41 6.71 -1.07 -8.48
C GLY A 41 8.08 -1.05 -9.15
N VAL A 42 9.16 -0.97 -8.36
CA VAL A 42 10.54 -1.13 -8.83
C VAL A 42 10.74 -2.51 -9.45
N ILE A 43 10.38 -3.57 -8.72
CA ILE A 43 10.56 -4.96 -9.19
C ILE A 43 9.76 -5.20 -10.48
N ALA A 44 8.50 -4.78 -10.52
CA ALA A 44 7.63 -4.93 -11.69
C ALA A 44 8.15 -4.17 -12.92
N ALA A 45 8.70 -2.97 -12.74
CA ALA A 45 9.31 -2.23 -13.83
C ALA A 45 10.58 -2.89 -14.36
N ARG A 46 11.43 -3.41 -13.46
CA ARG A 46 12.65 -4.15 -13.82
C ARG A 46 12.32 -5.41 -14.61
N THR A 47 11.36 -6.22 -14.16
CA THR A 47 10.97 -7.45 -14.86
C THR A 47 10.25 -7.17 -16.17
N GLY A 48 9.52 -6.04 -16.28
CA GLY A 48 8.84 -5.61 -17.50
C GLY A 48 9.69 -4.82 -18.49
N GLY A 49 10.99 -4.61 -18.23
CA GLY A 49 11.88 -3.85 -19.12
C GLY A 49 11.58 -2.35 -19.21
N ALA A 50 10.80 -1.81 -18.29
CA ALA A 50 10.38 -0.40 -18.27
C ALA A 50 11.26 0.45 -17.32
N SER A 51 11.07 1.77 -17.38
CA SER A 51 11.72 2.69 -16.43
C SER A 51 11.28 2.40 -14.99
N VAL A 52 12.26 2.11 -14.15
CA VAL A 52 12.10 1.80 -12.72
C VAL A 52 11.39 2.93 -11.97
N THR A 53 11.84 4.16 -12.20
CA THR A 53 11.31 5.35 -11.55
C THR A 53 9.85 5.57 -11.90
N ILE A 54 9.50 5.40 -13.19
CA ILE A 54 8.11 5.56 -13.64
C ILE A 54 7.21 4.47 -13.04
N GLY A 55 7.68 3.22 -13.00
CA GLY A 55 6.93 2.13 -12.39
C GLY A 55 6.69 2.33 -10.90
N ALA A 56 7.73 2.70 -10.15
CA ALA A 56 7.63 2.99 -8.73
C ALA A 56 6.66 4.14 -8.44
N ILE A 57 6.79 5.26 -9.16
CA ILE A 57 5.91 6.44 -9.00
C ILE A 57 4.47 6.07 -9.30
N ARG A 58 4.20 5.40 -10.43
CA ARG A 58 2.84 5.04 -10.82
C ARG A 58 2.16 4.17 -9.75
N VAL A 59 2.84 3.12 -9.30
CA VAL A 59 2.27 2.18 -8.32
C VAL A 59 2.05 2.83 -6.96
N THR A 60 3.03 3.61 -6.48
CA THR A 60 2.92 4.31 -5.19
C THR A 60 1.89 5.43 -5.22
N PHE A 61 1.85 6.22 -6.28
CA PHE A 61 0.89 7.32 -6.43
C PHE A 61 -0.55 6.82 -6.42
N TRP A 62 -0.87 5.82 -7.25
CA TRP A 62 -2.22 5.25 -7.28
C TRP A 62 -2.58 4.55 -5.96
N GLY A 63 -1.63 3.88 -5.32
CA GLY A 63 -1.82 3.31 -3.99
C GLY A 63 -2.10 4.37 -2.91
N ALA A 64 -1.32 5.44 -2.88
CA ALA A 64 -1.49 6.55 -1.94
C ALA A 64 -2.82 7.26 -2.13
N LEU A 65 -3.19 7.54 -3.39
CA LEU A 65 -4.47 8.16 -3.72
C LEU A 65 -5.64 7.30 -3.22
N ALA A 66 -5.59 5.99 -3.47
CA ALA A 66 -6.61 5.07 -2.98
C ALA A 66 -6.73 5.10 -1.45
N MET A 67 -5.61 5.07 -0.72
CA MET A 67 -5.61 5.15 0.75
C MET A 67 -6.15 6.48 1.28
N VAL A 68 -5.84 7.61 0.63
CA VAL A 68 -6.37 8.92 1.01
C VAL A 68 -7.88 8.98 0.80
N LEU A 69 -8.37 8.44 -0.31
CA LEU A 69 -9.80 8.39 -0.60
C LEU A 69 -10.54 7.51 0.41
N THR A 70 -10.03 6.31 0.73
CA THR A 70 -10.67 5.43 1.71
C THR A 70 -10.65 6.01 3.12
N ALA A 71 -9.55 6.65 3.53
CA ALA A 71 -9.48 7.38 4.78
C ALA A 71 -10.45 8.57 4.81
N GLY A 72 -10.59 9.30 3.69
CA GLY A 72 -11.53 10.40 3.54
C GLY A 72 -12.99 9.96 3.70
N VAL A 73 -13.36 8.85 3.05
CA VAL A 73 -14.68 8.23 3.22
C VAL A 73 -14.91 7.84 4.68
N GLY A 74 -13.93 7.17 5.31
CA GLY A 74 -14.02 6.80 6.73
C GLY A 74 -14.25 8.01 7.65
N ARG A 75 -13.59 9.14 7.38
CA ARG A 75 -13.81 10.39 8.12
C ARG A 75 -15.19 11.00 7.86
N LEU A 76 -15.65 11.01 6.61
CA LEU A 76 -16.94 11.59 6.24
C LEU A 76 -18.12 10.88 6.93
N PHE A 77 -18.02 9.56 7.08
CA PHE A 77 -19.04 8.74 7.73
C PHE A 77 -18.80 8.51 9.23
N GLY A 78 -17.79 9.15 9.83
CA GLY A 78 -17.48 9.00 11.27
C GLY A 78 -17.05 7.59 11.68
N VAL A 79 -16.54 6.78 10.73
CA VAL A 79 -16.09 5.39 10.96
C VAL A 79 -14.68 5.34 11.55
N VAL A 80 -13.96 6.47 11.56
CA VAL A 80 -12.59 6.58 12.08
C VAL A 80 -12.63 7.26 13.45
N ALA A 81 -12.37 6.48 14.51
CA ALA A 81 -12.03 6.93 15.86
C ALA A 81 -10.51 6.81 16.08
#